data_AF-A0A496AUS9-F1
#
_entry.id   AF-A0A496AUS9-F1
#
_cell.length_a   1.000
_cell.length_b   1.000
_cell.length_c   1.000
_cell.angle_alpha   90.00
_cell.angle_beta   90.00
_cell.angle_gamma   90.00
#
_symmetry.space_group_name_H-M   'P 1'
#
loop_
_entity.id
_entity.type
_entity.pdbx_description
1 polymer ?
#
loop_
_entity_poly.entity_id
_entity_poly.type
_entity_poly.pdbx_seq_one_letter_code
_entity_poly.pdbx_strand_id
1 'polypeptide(L)'
;MPMKVIVSVGIVLGLLITSATAQVQIPAEKLEEVLVLTPEQQAKNIEICTQNLIALGKSIQVYLKEEGDYPEWLSDLYHPKYLPNPDVLICPADRLGGRALFTPNIDPKMPVSYGYQFRPAYRRKKTEERLMFGDVVPLIRCRHHPNLGLPCLNLSFAFKISRSLSRWEDAPEQLYETPEQTIAALEAGLERQPHHERLSYYVYPSLARLYIKTGQKEKVEDLIKLLKSTMNPNSARDNFTLGTLLGLMDRNEEALQLFKKFEGQTPNDHNVHQKLAEIHEKLGNAELAKEHQQKAEPVPVLIGNHKPALALGKPVPNFTATDLDGKPISLEEYRGKVVLLDFWAVWCGPCIAEMPNVKKVYDTYKDEGFDIIGISLDTNEDRLRDYLKENDIPWRQVFSGKGWQSPIAQQYGIRAIPAPWLIDRDGTLISQEARGKALEQLVVDALKG
;
A
#
# COMPACT_ATOMS: atom_id res chain seq x y z
N MET A 1 12.39 8.33 -34.54
CA MET A 1 13.51 7.47 -34.96
C MET A 1 13.28 6.07 -34.40
N PRO A 2 13.35 4.98 -35.20
CA PRO A 2 13.17 3.64 -34.64
C PRO A 2 14.42 3.26 -33.83
N MET A 3 14.21 2.95 -32.54
CA MET A 3 15.27 2.49 -31.64
C MET A 3 15.54 1.01 -31.92
N LYS A 4 16.78 0.66 -32.29
CA LYS A 4 17.21 -0.74 -32.47
C LYS A 4 17.56 -1.33 -31.10
N VAL A 5 16.78 -2.32 -30.66
CA VAL A 5 17.12 -3.16 -29.50
C VAL A 5 17.67 -4.49 -30.02
N ILE A 6 18.87 -4.87 -29.58
CA ILE A 6 19.52 -6.14 -29.94
C ILE A 6 19.17 -7.16 -28.86
N VAL A 7 18.52 -8.26 -29.24
CA VAL A 7 18.24 -9.40 -28.36
C VAL A 7 19.00 -10.61 -28.88
N SER A 8 19.88 -11.17 -28.04
CA SER A 8 20.63 -12.40 -28.34
C SER A 8 19.81 -13.61 -27.92
N VAL A 9 19.42 -14.45 -28.88
CA VAL A 9 18.81 -15.77 -28.61
C VAL A 9 19.80 -16.84 -29.06
N GLY A 10 20.31 -17.62 -28.12
CA GLY A 10 21.12 -18.81 -28.43
C GLY A 10 20.21 -20.00 -28.70
N ILE A 11 20.28 -20.57 -29.91
CA ILE A 11 19.65 -21.86 -30.23
C ILE A 11 20.76 -22.90 -30.32
N VAL A 12 20.67 -23.96 -29.51
CA VAL A 12 21.57 -25.10 -29.54
C VAL A 12 21.01 -26.11 -30.55
N LEU A 13 21.63 -26.20 -31.73
CA LEU A 13 21.62 -27.39 -32.57
C LEU A 13 23.01 -27.53 -33.20
N GLY A 14 23.47 -28.77 -33.38
CA GLY A 14 24.88 -29.15 -33.50
C GLY A 14 25.75 -28.41 -34.53
N LEU A 15 27.01 -28.19 -34.12
CA LEU A 15 28.19 -27.71 -34.86
C LEU A 15 28.04 -26.38 -35.65
N LEU A 16 28.88 -25.42 -35.25
CA LEU A 16 29.09 -24.04 -35.77
C LEU A 16 28.06 -23.00 -35.31
N ILE A 17 28.45 -22.20 -34.30
CA ILE A 17 27.76 -20.98 -33.90
C ILE A 17 28.10 -19.89 -34.93
N THR A 18 27.19 -19.62 -35.86
CA THR A 18 27.13 -18.35 -36.59
C THR A 18 25.88 -17.60 -36.15
N SER A 19 26.04 -16.49 -35.44
CA SER A 19 24.93 -15.62 -35.03
C SER A 19 24.39 -14.85 -36.24
N ALA A 20 23.18 -15.20 -36.69
CA ALA A 20 22.40 -14.38 -37.60
C ALA A 20 21.35 -13.61 -36.78
N THR A 21 21.48 -12.28 -36.70
CA THR A 21 20.50 -11.41 -36.05
C THR A 21 19.40 -11.03 -37.05
N ALA A 22 18.23 -11.67 -36.95
CA ALA A 22 17.03 -11.17 -37.62
C ALA A 22 16.42 -10.04 -36.77
N GLN A 23 16.34 -8.83 -37.33
CA GLN A 23 15.69 -7.69 -36.70
C GLN A 23 14.19 -7.75 -37.00
N VAL A 24 13.36 -8.01 -35.98
CA VAL A 24 11.91 -7.83 -36.06
C VAL A 24 11.56 -6.46 -35.50
N GLN A 25 10.93 -5.62 -36.32
CA GLN A 25 10.54 -4.26 -35.97
C GLN A 25 9.09 -4.27 -35.46
N ILE A 26 8.87 -3.98 -34.17
CA ILE A 26 7.53 -3.89 -33.59
C ILE A 26 7.07 -2.42 -33.64
N PRO A 27 5.93 -2.08 -34.26
CA PRO A 27 5.41 -0.71 -34.31
C PRO A 27 5.04 -0.17 -32.93
N ALA A 28 5.24 1.13 -32.71
CA ALA A 28 4.95 1.83 -31.45
C ALA A 28 3.46 1.75 -31.03
N GLU A 29 2.59 1.53 -31.99
CA GLU A 29 1.14 1.33 -31.83
C GLU A 29 0.81 0.06 -31.01
N LYS A 30 1.76 -0.90 -30.91
CA LYS A 30 1.63 -2.11 -30.08
C LYS A 30 2.20 -1.95 -28.67
N LEU A 31 2.87 -0.84 -28.34
CA LEU A 31 3.35 -0.56 -26.97
C LEU A 31 2.21 -0.09 -26.05
N GLU A 32 1.11 0.42 -26.61
CA GLU A 32 -0.12 0.78 -25.88
C GLU A 32 -1.05 -0.40 -25.59
N GLU A 33 -0.73 -1.61 -26.06
CA GLU A 33 -1.30 -2.85 -25.50
C GLU A 33 -0.65 -3.15 -24.14
N VAL A 34 -0.88 -2.29 -23.15
CA VAL A 34 -1.01 -2.79 -21.77
C VAL A 34 -2.24 -3.69 -21.81
N LEU A 35 -2.05 -4.98 -22.12
CA LEU A 35 -3.10 -5.99 -22.25
C LEU A 35 -4.06 -5.91 -21.06
N VAL A 36 -5.12 -5.13 -21.16
CA VAL A 36 -6.22 -5.17 -20.21
C VAL A 36 -6.85 -6.52 -20.47
N LEU A 37 -6.68 -7.45 -19.53
CA LEU A 37 -7.23 -8.78 -19.67
C LEU A 37 -8.74 -8.65 -19.90
N THR A 38 -9.26 -9.32 -20.91
CA THR A 38 -10.72 -9.40 -21.11
C THR A 38 -11.36 -10.06 -19.88
N PRO A 39 -12.65 -9.81 -19.58
CA PRO A 39 -13.33 -10.49 -18.48
C PRO A 39 -13.19 -12.02 -18.54
N GLU A 40 -13.18 -12.60 -19.74
CA GLU A 40 -12.97 -14.03 -19.99
C GLU A 40 -11.55 -14.48 -19.61
N GLN A 41 -10.52 -13.73 -20.02
CA GLN A 41 -9.14 -13.99 -19.63
C GLN A 41 -8.94 -13.87 -18.12
N GLN A 42 -9.61 -12.90 -17.48
CA GLN A 42 -9.59 -12.75 -16.01
C GLN A 42 -10.25 -13.94 -15.32
N ALA A 43 -11.42 -14.38 -15.78
CA ALA A 43 -12.12 -15.54 -15.24
C ALA A 43 -11.26 -16.81 -15.37
N LYS A 44 -10.65 -17.04 -16.54
CA LYS A 44 -9.74 -18.16 -16.78
C LYS A 44 -8.51 -18.11 -15.86
N ASN A 45 -7.92 -16.92 -15.69
CA ASN A 45 -6.78 -16.78 -14.78
C ASN A 45 -7.17 -17.07 -13.33
N ILE A 46 -8.38 -16.67 -12.89
CA ILE A 46 -8.90 -16.98 -11.55
C ILE A 46 -9.12 -18.48 -11.39
N GLU A 47 -9.66 -19.15 -12.40
CA GLU A 47 -9.86 -20.60 -12.39
C GLU A 47 -8.53 -21.34 -12.23
N ILE A 48 -7.52 -21.02 -13.06
CA ILE A 48 -6.19 -21.62 -12.96
C ILE A 48 -5.54 -21.30 -11.61
N CYS A 49 -5.59 -20.05 -11.15
CA CYS A 49 -5.08 -19.68 -9.83
C CYS A 49 -5.77 -20.46 -8.69
N THR A 50 -7.08 -20.70 -8.80
CA THR A 50 -7.82 -21.49 -7.83
C THR A 50 -7.32 -22.93 -7.81
N GLN A 51 -7.09 -23.54 -8.98
CA GLN A 51 -6.48 -24.89 -9.06
C GLN A 51 -5.07 -24.92 -8.49
N ASN A 52 -4.24 -23.90 -8.76
CA ASN A 52 -2.91 -23.77 -8.18
C ASN A 52 -2.97 -23.68 -6.65
N LEU A 53 -3.86 -22.87 -6.09
CA LEU A 53 -4.04 -22.76 -4.63
C LEU A 53 -4.54 -24.08 -4.01
N ILE A 54 -5.40 -24.83 -4.70
CA ILE A 54 -5.83 -26.17 -4.26
C ILE A 54 -4.63 -27.13 -4.21
N ALA A 55 -3.80 -27.12 -5.25
CA ALA A 55 -2.59 -27.95 -5.31
C ALA A 55 -1.61 -27.58 -4.19
N LEU A 56 -1.33 -26.28 -3.99
CA LEU A 56 -0.48 -25.80 -2.91
C LEU A 56 -1.03 -26.17 -1.53
N GLY A 57 -2.34 -26.04 -1.32
CA GLY A 57 -2.99 -26.47 -0.08
C GLY A 57 -2.76 -27.95 0.23
N LYS A 58 -2.97 -28.83 -0.77
CA LYS A 58 -2.70 -30.27 -0.63
C LYS A 58 -1.23 -30.54 -0.32
N SER A 59 -0.31 -29.88 -1.03
CA SER A 59 1.13 -30.03 -0.79
C SER A 59 1.53 -29.61 0.63
N ILE A 60 1.00 -28.49 1.11
CA ILE A 60 1.23 -28.01 2.49
C ILE A 60 0.68 -29.00 3.51
N GLN A 61 -0.51 -29.57 3.29
CA GLN A 61 -1.08 -30.56 4.21
C GLN A 61 -0.20 -31.82 4.33
N VAL A 62 0.35 -32.31 3.21
CA VAL A 62 1.29 -33.44 3.22
C VAL A 62 2.58 -33.07 3.93
N TYR A 63 3.16 -31.90 3.61
CA TYR A 63 4.37 -31.39 4.26
C TYR A 63 4.19 -31.26 5.78
N LEU A 64 3.08 -30.64 6.22
CA LEU A 64 2.75 -30.49 7.64
C LEU A 64 2.65 -31.81 8.40
N LYS A 65 2.09 -32.84 7.76
CA LYS A 65 1.93 -34.16 8.38
C LYS A 65 3.28 -34.83 8.66
N GLU A 66 4.30 -34.53 7.86
CA GLU A 66 5.59 -35.20 7.91
C GLU A 66 6.64 -34.40 8.67
N GLU A 67 6.72 -33.09 8.39
CA GLU A 67 7.70 -32.19 8.98
C GLU A 67 7.21 -31.58 10.31
N GLY A 68 5.91 -31.70 10.61
CA GLY A 68 5.29 -31.20 11.84
C GLY A 68 5.09 -29.69 11.90
N ASP A 69 5.52 -28.94 10.88
CA ASP A 69 5.34 -27.49 10.77
C ASP A 69 5.19 -27.04 9.31
N TYR A 70 4.72 -25.82 9.12
CA TYR A 70 4.58 -25.19 7.81
C TYR A 70 5.95 -24.99 7.16
N PRO A 71 6.03 -24.99 5.81
CA PRO A 71 7.28 -24.68 5.13
C PRO A 71 7.73 -23.25 5.46
N GLU A 72 9.03 -22.99 5.47
CA GLU A 72 9.55 -21.63 5.64
C GLU A 72 9.20 -20.76 4.42
N TRP A 73 9.28 -21.37 3.25
CA TRP A 73 9.04 -20.76 1.94
C TRP A 73 8.19 -21.70 1.08
N LEU A 74 7.33 -21.16 0.20
CA LEU A 74 6.50 -22.02 -0.67
C LEU A 74 7.35 -22.86 -1.62
N SER A 75 8.54 -22.37 -1.99
CA SER A 75 9.52 -23.13 -2.74
C SER A 75 9.95 -24.43 -2.07
N ASP A 76 9.85 -24.54 -0.74
CA ASP A 76 10.25 -25.75 0.00
C ASP A 76 9.32 -26.93 -0.31
N LEU A 77 8.16 -26.65 -0.90
CA LEU A 77 7.25 -27.66 -1.43
C LEU A 77 7.74 -28.24 -2.75
N TYR A 78 8.65 -27.59 -3.48
CA TYR A 78 9.19 -28.11 -4.73
C TYR A 78 10.04 -29.36 -4.47
N HIS A 79 9.36 -30.49 -4.57
CA HIS A 79 9.90 -31.80 -4.34
C HIS A 79 8.96 -32.79 -5.03
N PRO A 80 9.46 -33.87 -5.69
CA PRO A 80 8.61 -34.84 -6.39
C PRO A 80 7.49 -35.42 -5.53
N LYS A 81 7.69 -35.45 -4.21
CA LYS A 81 6.72 -35.92 -3.21
C LYS A 81 5.58 -34.94 -2.92
N TYR A 82 5.86 -33.63 -2.88
CA TYR A 82 4.90 -32.62 -2.39
C TYR A 82 4.32 -31.80 -3.54
N LEU A 83 5.18 -31.24 -4.40
CA LEU A 83 4.81 -30.43 -5.55
C LEU A 83 5.76 -30.73 -6.72
N PRO A 84 5.41 -31.70 -7.59
CA PRO A 84 6.29 -32.14 -8.68
C PRO A 84 6.40 -31.12 -9.82
N ASN A 85 5.39 -30.24 -9.99
CA ASN A 85 5.38 -29.19 -11.00
C ASN A 85 5.58 -27.81 -10.34
N PRO A 86 6.74 -27.15 -10.52
CA PRO A 86 6.99 -25.84 -9.92
C PRO A 86 6.16 -24.71 -10.57
N ASP A 87 5.59 -24.91 -11.77
CA ASP A 87 4.76 -23.89 -12.43
C ASP A 87 3.51 -23.53 -11.61
N VAL A 88 3.09 -24.42 -10.69
CA VAL A 88 1.99 -24.16 -9.74
C VAL A 88 2.30 -22.95 -8.82
N LEU A 89 3.58 -22.63 -8.61
CA LEU A 89 4.02 -21.46 -7.82
C LEU A 89 3.95 -20.15 -8.61
N ILE A 90 3.68 -20.21 -9.91
CA ILE A 90 3.59 -19.06 -10.80
C ILE A 90 2.12 -18.82 -11.15
N CYS A 91 1.69 -17.58 -10.95
CA CYS A 91 0.35 -17.14 -11.30
C CYS A 91 0.29 -16.86 -12.81
N PRO A 92 -0.71 -17.37 -13.55
CA PRO A 92 -0.88 -17.07 -14.97
C PRO A 92 -1.16 -15.58 -15.25
N ALA A 93 -1.64 -14.84 -14.24
CA ALA A 93 -1.82 -13.39 -14.32
C ALA A 93 -0.58 -12.59 -13.90
N ASP A 94 0.49 -13.24 -13.43
CA ASP A 94 1.73 -12.56 -13.04
C ASP A 94 2.60 -12.25 -14.26
N ARG A 95 2.77 -10.96 -14.52
CA ARG A 95 3.57 -10.43 -15.63
C ARG A 95 5.07 -10.37 -15.33
N LEU A 96 5.47 -10.64 -14.09
CA LEU A 96 6.86 -10.58 -13.63
C LEU A 96 7.51 -11.94 -13.46
N GLY A 97 6.82 -13.01 -13.86
CA GLY A 97 7.36 -14.36 -13.89
C GLY A 97 7.74 -14.89 -12.51
N GLY A 98 6.86 -14.73 -11.52
CA GLY A 98 7.07 -15.23 -10.16
C GLY A 98 7.65 -14.23 -9.18
N ARG A 99 7.61 -12.93 -9.43
CA ARG A 99 8.04 -11.93 -8.42
C ARG A 99 6.83 -11.36 -7.72
N ALA A 100 6.64 -11.76 -6.46
CA ALA A 100 5.59 -11.20 -5.61
C ALA A 100 5.75 -9.67 -5.49
N LEU A 101 4.89 -8.92 -6.18
CA LEU A 101 4.92 -7.45 -6.27
C LEU A 101 4.71 -6.71 -4.94
N PHE A 102 4.24 -7.41 -3.90
CA PHE A 102 3.68 -6.79 -2.70
C PHE A 102 4.30 -7.31 -1.40
N THR A 103 5.36 -8.12 -1.49
CA THR A 103 6.15 -8.52 -0.33
C THR A 103 7.60 -8.10 -0.55
N PRO A 104 8.19 -7.26 0.32
CA PRO A 104 9.55 -6.73 0.11
C PRO A 104 10.63 -7.81 0.13
N ASN A 105 10.34 -8.96 0.72
CA ASN A 105 11.23 -10.13 0.78
C ASN A 105 10.65 -11.23 -0.10
N ILE A 106 11.11 -11.34 -1.34
CA ILE A 106 10.68 -12.43 -2.25
C ILE A 106 11.30 -13.74 -1.76
N ASP A 107 10.66 -14.87 -2.04
CA ASP A 107 11.23 -16.19 -1.82
C ASP A 107 12.61 -16.27 -2.51
N PRO A 108 13.71 -16.47 -1.78
CA PRO A 108 15.03 -16.39 -2.37
C PRO A 108 15.39 -17.66 -3.17
N LYS A 109 14.65 -18.76 -3.01
CA LYS A 109 15.00 -20.06 -3.60
C LYS A 109 14.46 -20.23 -5.01
N MET A 110 13.31 -19.62 -5.32
CA MET A 110 12.73 -19.65 -6.67
C MET A 110 11.70 -18.54 -6.90
N PRO A 111 11.36 -18.22 -8.16
CA PRO A 111 10.25 -17.33 -8.45
C PRO A 111 8.92 -17.91 -7.93
N VAL A 112 8.16 -17.11 -7.17
CA VAL A 112 6.84 -17.43 -6.63
C VAL A 112 5.93 -16.19 -6.75
N SER A 113 4.81 -16.31 -7.48
CA SER A 113 3.84 -15.21 -7.68
C SER A 113 2.91 -14.99 -6.49
N TYR A 114 2.90 -15.94 -5.56
CA TYR A 114 2.01 -15.97 -4.42
C TYR A 114 2.70 -15.43 -3.16
N GLY A 115 2.04 -14.50 -2.48
CA GLY A 115 2.54 -13.96 -1.22
C GLY A 115 2.28 -14.92 -0.07
N TYR A 116 3.33 -15.63 0.35
CA TYR A 116 3.28 -16.51 1.51
C TYR A 116 3.31 -15.73 2.82
N GLN A 117 2.26 -15.88 3.62
CA GLN A 117 2.04 -15.08 4.82
C GLN A 117 2.75 -15.67 6.04
N PHE A 118 3.01 -16.99 6.08
CA PHE A 118 3.59 -17.69 7.24
C PHE A 118 5.10 -17.96 7.13
N ARG A 119 5.82 -17.09 6.42
CA ARG A 119 7.29 -17.11 6.33
C ARG A 119 7.95 -16.57 7.61
N PRO A 120 9.22 -16.91 7.90
CA PRO A 120 9.87 -16.63 9.19
C PRO A 120 9.62 -15.22 9.77
N ALA A 121 9.81 -14.17 8.95
CA ALA A 121 9.64 -12.78 9.38
C ALA A 121 8.20 -12.39 9.80
N TYR A 122 7.17 -13.15 9.39
CA TYR A 122 5.76 -12.83 9.65
C TYR A 122 5.03 -13.90 10.45
N ARG A 123 5.68 -15.04 10.75
CA ARG A 123 5.07 -16.17 11.48
C ARG A 123 4.39 -15.71 12.76
N ARG A 124 5.11 -14.98 13.63
CA ARG A 124 4.56 -14.46 14.89
C ARG A 124 3.29 -13.64 14.65
N LYS A 125 3.36 -12.66 13.75
CA LYS A 125 2.23 -11.77 13.42
C LYS A 125 1.03 -12.58 12.91
N LYS A 126 1.26 -13.58 12.06
CA LYS A 126 0.19 -14.43 11.53
C LYS A 126 -0.41 -15.36 12.57
N THR A 127 0.41 -15.89 13.48
CA THR A 127 -0.08 -16.66 14.63
C THR A 127 -1.00 -15.79 15.49
N GLU A 128 -0.60 -14.54 15.78
CA GLU A 128 -1.44 -13.57 16.49
C GLU A 128 -2.77 -13.30 15.75
N GLU A 129 -2.72 -13.09 14.42
CA GLU A 129 -3.93 -12.92 13.60
C GLU A 129 -4.85 -14.14 13.65
N ARG A 130 -4.31 -15.36 13.61
CA ARG A 130 -5.13 -16.59 13.72
C ARG A 130 -5.80 -16.74 15.08
N LEU A 131 -5.19 -16.23 16.16
CA LEU A 131 -5.85 -16.25 17.46
C LEU A 131 -7.09 -15.34 17.50
N MET A 132 -7.05 -14.24 16.75
CA MET A 132 -8.14 -13.26 16.68
C MET A 132 -9.23 -13.62 15.66
N PHE A 133 -8.85 -14.11 14.48
CA PHE A 133 -9.78 -14.33 13.37
C PHE A 133 -9.98 -15.82 13.04
N GLY A 134 -9.23 -16.73 13.68
CA GLY A 134 -9.26 -18.16 13.39
C GLY A 134 -8.52 -18.52 12.10
N ASP A 135 -8.76 -19.74 11.62
CA ASP A 135 -8.02 -20.29 10.48
C ASP A 135 -8.52 -19.80 9.11
N VAL A 136 -9.48 -18.87 9.07
CA VAL A 136 -9.84 -18.18 7.82
C VAL A 136 -8.78 -17.15 7.39
N VAL A 137 -7.83 -16.82 8.29
CA VAL A 137 -6.72 -15.91 7.98
C VAL A 137 -5.99 -16.39 6.72
N PRO A 138 -5.71 -15.50 5.75
CA PRO A 138 -4.97 -15.88 4.56
C PRO A 138 -3.54 -16.37 4.88
N LEU A 139 -3.24 -17.60 4.45
CA LEU A 139 -1.92 -18.23 4.45
C LEU A 139 -1.15 -17.93 3.17
N ILE A 140 -1.83 -17.97 2.02
CA ILE A 140 -1.30 -17.60 0.71
C ILE A 140 -2.21 -16.54 0.09
N ARG A 141 -1.64 -15.50 -0.50
CA ARG A 141 -2.41 -14.43 -1.16
C ARG A 141 -1.91 -14.16 -2.58
N CYS A 142 -2.81 -13.94 -3.52
CA CYS A 142 -2.53 -13.41 -4.85
C CYS A 142 -3.27 -12.09 -5.06
N ARG A 143 -2.55 -11.03 -5.49
CA ARG A 143 -3.12 -9.68 -5.74
C ARG A 143 -3.26 -9.32 -7.23
N HIS A 144 -3.01 -10.27 -8.14
CA HIS A 144 -3.02 -10.04 -9.58
C HIS A 144 -4.44 -9.96 -10.20
N HIS A 145 -5.49 -9.79 -9.39
CA HIS A 145 -6.90 -9.81 -9.82
C HIS A 145 -7.66 -8.50 -9.52
N PRO A 146 -7.16 -7.29 -9.87
CA PRO A 146 -7.71 -6.01 -9.41
C PRO A 146 -9.12 -5.65 -9.93
N ASN A 147 -9.61 -6.27 -10.99
CA ASN A 147 -10.75 -5.76 -11.79
C ASN A 147 -12.14 -6.30 -11.38
N LEU A 148 -12.30 -6.85 -10.17
CA LEU A 148 -13.54 -7.54 -9.78
C LEU A 148 -14.04 -7.18 -8.37
N GLY A 149 -13.75 -5.97 -7.89
CA GLY A 149 -14.19 -5.46 -6.57
C GLY A 149 -13.45 -6.06 -5.36
N LEU A 150 -13.00 -7.31 -5.45
CA LEU A 150 -12.15 -7.98 -4.48
C LEU A 150 -10.83 -8.40 -5.14
N PRO A 151 -9.75 -7.60 -5.00
CA PRO A 151 -8.51 -7.76 -5.75
C PRO A 151 -7.66 -8.97 -5.33
N CYS A 152 -7.99 -9.59 -4.20
CA CYS A 152 -7.21 -10.69 -3.67
C CYS A 152 -7.94 -12.03 -3.81
N LEU A 153 -7.18 -13.06 -4.19
CA LEU A 153 -7.55 -14.46 -4.02
C LEU A 153 -6.66 -15.05 -2.92
N ASN A 154 -7.27 -15.70 -1.94
CA ASN A 154 -6.61 -16.17 -0.72
C ASN A 154 -6.77 -17.68 -0.57
N LEU A 155 -5.74 -18.37 -0.10
CA LEU A 155 -5.86 -19.68 0.55
C LEU A 155 -5.63 -19.48 2.05
N SER A 156 -6.58 -19.91 2.88
CA SER A 156 -6.50 -19.75 4.34
C SER A 156 -5.77 -20.89 5.04
N PHE A 157 -5.52 -20.74 6.35
CA PHE A 157 -5.02 -21.84 7.20
C PHE A 157 -5.99 -23.02 7.31
N ALA A 158 -7.28 -22.80 7.10
CA ALA A 158 -8.32 -23.83 7.00
C ALA A 158 -8.37 -24.47 5.60
N PHE A 159 -7.42 -24.16 4.71
CA PHE A 159 -7.38 -24.60 3.31
C PHE A 159 -8.65 -24.24 2.52
N LYS A 160 -9.30 -23.13 2.89
CA LYS A 160 -10.42 -22.56 2.14
C LYS A 160 -9.93 -21.45 1.22
N ILE A 161 -10.57 -21.34 0.05
CA ILE A 161 -10.28 -20.28 -0.90
C ILE A 161 -11.35 -19.20 -0.77
N SER A 162 -10.91 -17.96 -0.60
CA SER A 162 -11.81 -16.81 -0.47
C SER A 162 -11.28 -15.61 -1.25
N ARG A 163 -12.16 -14.65 -1.53
CA ARG A 163 -11.81 -13.38 -2.16
C ARG A 163 -11.90 -12.27 -1.13
N SER A 164 -11.01 -11.30 -1.20
CA SER A 164 -11.02 -10.19 -0.25
C SER A 164 -10.47 -8.89 -0.84
N LEU A 165 -10.68 -7.80 -0.09
CA LEU A 165 -9.90 -6.58 -0.23
C LEU A 165 -8.40 -6.83 0.04
N SER A 166 -7.57 -5.87 -0.40
CA SER A 166 -6.12 -5.89 -0.18
C SER A 166 -5.76 -5.95 1.31
N ARG A 167 -6.45 -5.15 2.12
CA ARG A 167 -6.51 -5.25 3.58
C ARG A 167 -7.79 -6.01 3.93
N TRP A 168 -7.65 -7.30 4.23
CA TRP A 168 -8.80 -8.15 4.53
C TRP A 168 -9.34 -7.88 5.93
N GLU A 169 -8.49 -7.35 6.81
CA GLU A 169 -8.79 -6.98 8.19
C GLU A 169 -9.87 -5.88 8.27
N ASP A 170 -10.00 -5.06 7.22
CA ASP A 170 -11.02 -4.00 7.15
C ASP A 170 -12.43 -4.57 6.91
N ALA A 171 -12.54 -5.78 6.36
CA ALA A 171 -13.79 -6.46 6.04
C ALA A 171 -13.65 -7.98 6.25
N PRO A 172 -13.41 -8.44 7.50
CA PRO A 172 -13.12 -9.84 7.80
C PRO A 172 -14.29 -10.77 7.44
N GLU A 173 -15.52 -10.28 7.39
CA GLU A 173 -16.71 -11.01 6.95
C GLU A 173 -16.57 -11.61 5.54
N GLN A 174 -15.70 -11.07 4.68
CA GLN A 174 -15.41 -11.60 3.35
C GLN A 174 -14.69 -12.96 3.37
N LEU A 175 -14.13 -13.34 4.52
CA LEU A 175 -13.38 -14.59 4.69
C LEU A 175 -14.23 -15.75 5.19
N TYR A 176 -15.47 -15.49 5.60
CA TYR A 176 -16.40 -16.50 6.11
C TYR A 176 -17.56 -16.71 5.12
N GLU A 177 -18.28 -17.82 5.26
CA GLU A 177 -19.39 -18.15 4.35
C GLU A 177 -20.68 -17.43 4.78
N THR A 178 -20.86 -17.23 6.08
CA THR A 178 -22.09 -16.66 6.65
C THR A 178 -21.80 -15.59 7.72
N PRO A 179 -22.73 -14.64 7.93
CA PRO A 179 -22.64 -13.69 9.04
C PRO A 179 -22.53 -14.37 10.40
N GLU A 180 -23.26 -15.46 10.63
CA GLU A 180 -23.30 -16.19 11.90
C GLU A 180 -21.94 -16.84 12.20
N GLN A 181 -21.31 -17.45 11.20
CA GLN A 181 -19.94 -17.96 11.31
C GLN A 181 -18.94 -16.83 11.62
N THR A 182 -19.11 -15.66 10.98
CA THR A 182 -18.24 -14.51 11.23
C THR A 182 -18.38 -14.02 12.67
N ILE A 183 -19.62 -13.84 13.15
CA ILE A 183 -19.91 -13.41 14.52
C ILE A 183 -19.27 -14.37 15.51
N ALA A 184 -19.55 -15.67 15.40
CA ALA A 184 -19.01 -16.67 16.34
C ALA A 184 -17.47 -16.69 16.36
N ALA A 185 -16.82 -16.54 15.20
CA ALA A 185 -15.36 -16.51 15.13
C ALA A 185 -14.76 -15.26 15.77
N LEU A 186 -15.37 -14.09 15.52
CA LEU A 186 -14.93 -12.82 16.08
C LEU A 186 -15.19 -12.73 17.59
N GLU A 187 -16.32 -13.26 18.07
CA GLU A 187 -16.62 -13.41 19.51
C GLU A 187 -15.56 -14.29 20.18
N ALA A 188 -15.25 -15.46 19.62
CA ALA A 188 -14.22 -16.35 20.17
C ALA A 188 -12.82 -15.71 20.17
N GLY A 189 -12.49 -14.90 19.15
CA GLY A 189 -11.24 -14.14 19.12
C GLY A 189 -11.16 -13.10 20.22
N LEU A 190 -12.28 -12.40 20.47
CA LEU A 190 -12.41 -11.40 21.52
C LEU A 190 -12.29 -12.02 22.91
N GLU A 191 -12.94 -13.16 23.16
CA GLU A 191 -12.84 -13.91 24.42
C GLU A 191 -11.42 -14.36 24.73
N ARG A 192 -10.65 -14.79 23.71
CA ARG A 192 -9.27 -15.26 23.89
C ARG A 192 -8.28 -14.13 24.17
N GLN A 193 -8.51 -12.94 23.60
CA GLN A 193 -7.55 -11.84 23.67
C GLN A 193 -8.20 -10.47 23.94
N PRO A 194 -8.99 -10.30 25.00
CA PRO A 194 -9.84 -9.12 25.19
C PRO A 194 -9.08 -7.77 25.25
N HIS A 195 -7.79 -7.80 25.58
CA HIS A 195 -6.92 -6.62 25.68
C HIS A 195 -6.01 -6.39 24.46
N HIS A 196 -6.15 -7.17 23.39
CA HIS A 196 -5.27 -7.04 22.25
C HIS A 196 -5.58 -5.78 21.42
N GLU A 197 -4.61 -4.87 21.32
CA GLU A 197 -4.76 -3.52 20.76
C GLU A 197 -5.28 -3.44 19.30
N ARG A 198 -5.20 -4.54 18.54
CA ARG A 198 -5.73 -4.61 17.17
C ARG A 198 -7.21 -4.97 17.10
N LEU A 199 -7.76 -5.60 18.15
CA LEU A 199 -9.19 -5.95 18.16
C LEU A 199 -10.06 -4.70 18.11
N SER A 200 -9.65 -3.63 18.82
CA SER A 200 -10.38 -2.36 18.84
C SER A 200 -10.68 -1.84 17.44
N TYR A 201 -9.73 -1.90 16.51
CA TYR A 201 -9.92 -1.28 15.19
C TYR A 201 -10.70 -2.17 14.21
N TYR A 202 -10.47 -3.48 14.24
CA TYR A 202 -11.00 -4.39 13.22
C TYR A 202 -12.20 -5.22 13.71
N VAL A 203 -12.16 -5.72 14.94
CA VAL A 203 -13.13 -6.71 15.43
C VAL A 203 -14.37 -6.04 16.02
N TYR A 204 -14.19 -5.06 16.92
CA TYR A 204 -15.31 -4.37 17.56
C TYR A 204 -16.29 -3.73 16.54
N PRO A 205 -15.84 -2.90 15.57
CA PRO A 205 -16.74 -2.29 14.61
C PRO A 205 -17.42 -3.32 13.69
N SER A 206 -16.70 -4.39 13.33
CA SER A 206 -17.23 -5.45 12.45
C SER A 206 -18.32 -6.25 13.16
N LEU A 207 -18.08 -6.68 14.41
CA LEU A 207 -19.10 -7.34 15.25
C LEU A 207 -20.34 -6.46 15.41
N ALA A 208 -20.17 -5.17 15.73
CA ALA A 208 -21.31 -4.27 15.90
C ALA A 208 -22.17 -4.14 14.64
N ARG A 209 -21.54 -3.98 13.46
CA ARG A 209 -22.27 -3.96 12.18
C ARG A 209 -22.98 -5.28 11.92
N LEU A 210 -22.35 -6.42 12.22
CA LEU A 210 -22.95 -7.74 12.03
C LEU A 210 -24.11 -8.00 12.99
N TYR A 211 -24.00 -7.60 14.25
CA TYR A 211 -25.10 -7.67 15.21
C TYR A 211 -26.30 -6.86 14.74
N ILE A 212 -26.11 -5.62 14.31
CA ILE A 212 -27.19 -4.80 13.76
C ILE A 212 -27.81 -5.46 12.54
N LYS A 213 -26.99 -5.93 11.60
CA LYS A 213 -27.44 -6.60 10.36
C LYS A 213 -28.23 -7.88 10.62
N THR A 214 -27.89 -8.61 11.69
CA THR A 214 -28.54 -9.88 12.07
C THR A 214 -29.65 -9.70 13.11
N GLY A 215 -30.02 -8.46 13.44
CA GLY A 215 -31.12 -8.15 14.36
C GLY A 215 -30.79 -8.30 15.85
N GLN A 216 -29.51 -8.41 16.21
CA GLN A 216 -28.99 -8.53 17.58
C GLN A 216 -28.45 -7.19 18.12
N LYS A 217 -29.13 -6.07 17.84
CA LYS A 217 -28.64 -4.70 18.18
C LYS A 217 -28.31 -4.56 19.67
N GLU A 218 -29.00 -5.27 20.56
CA GLU A 218 -28.77 -5.30 22.00
C GLU A 218 -27.35 -5.76 22.37
N LYS A 219 -26.74 -6.68 21.61
CA LYS A 219 -25.37 -7.14 21.87
C LYS A 219 -24.31 -6.06 21.67
N VAL A 220 -24.62 -5.02 20.90
CA VAL A 220 -23.70 -3.88 20.72
C VAL A 220 -23.50 -3.13 22.04
N GLU A 221 -24.50 -3.10 22.94
CA GLU A 221 -24.34 -2.48 24.26
C GLU A 221 -23.35 -3.24 25.13
N ASP A 222 -23.37 -4.57 25.10
CA ASP A 222 -22.40 -5.38 25.83
C ASP A 222 -21.00 -5.22 25.25
N LEU A 223 -20.89 -5.07 23.92
CA LEU A 223 -19.64 -4.77 23.24
C LEU A 223 -19.08 -3.38 23.64
N ILE A 224 -19.93 -2.37 23.79
CA ILE A 224 -19.55 -1.04 24.28
C ILE A 224 -19.06 -1.11 25.73
N LYS A 225 -19.76 -1.84 26.61
CA LYS A 225 -19.34 -2.03 28.02
C LYS A 225 -17.98 -2.72 28.11
N LEU A 226 -17.78 -3.76 27.30
CA LEU A 226 -16.52 -4.48 27.23
C LEU A 226 -15.38 -3.58 26.74
N LEU A 227 -15.59 -2.83 25.65
CA LEU A 227 -14.57 -1.90 25.16
C LEU A 227 -14.20 -0.87 26.24
N LYS A 228 -15.19 -0.29 26.94
CA LYS A 228 -14.94 0.69 28.00
C LYS A 228 -14.13 0.12 29.17
N SER A 229 -14.25 -1.18 29.47
CA SER A 229 -13.51 -1.81 30.58
C SER A 229 -12.08 -2.20 30.18
N THR A 230 -11.79 -2.38 28.89
CA THR A 230 -10.48 -2.83 28.40
C THR A 230 -9.68 -1.75 27.68
N MET A 231 -10.31 -0.67 27.22
CA MET A 231 -9.67 0.37 26.41
C MET A 231 -8.67 1.21 27.19
N ASN A 232 -7.66 1.73 26.48
CA ASN A 232 -6.83 2.81 27.01
C ASN A 232 -7.52 4.16 26.74
N PRO A 233 -7.89 4.94 27.77
CA PRO A 233 -8.62 6.20 27.58
C PRO A 233 -7.81 7.27 26.82
N ASN A 234 -6.48 7.15 26.77
CA ASN A 234 -5.61 8.05 26.01
C ASN A 234 -5.29 7.54 24.60
N SER A 235 -5.74 6.33 24.24
CA SER A 235 -5.56 5.77 22.89
C SER A 235 -6.55 6.41 21.94
N ALA A 236 -6.07 7.23 20.99
CA ALA A 236 -6.92 7.76 19.93
C ALA A 236 -7.69 6.64 19.23
N ARG A 237 -7.01 5.52 18.92
CA ARG A 237 -7.60 4.35 18.27
C ARG A 237 -8.82 3.81 19.03
N ASP A 238 -8.71 3.56 20.33
CA ASP A 238 -9.81 2.95 21.09
C ASP A 238 -11.00 3.91 21.23
N ASN A 239 -10.71 5.21 21.36
CA ASN A 239 -11.76 6.22 21.42
C ASN A 239 -12.48 6.40 20.07
N PHE A 240 -11.76 6.31 18.94
CA PHE A 240 -12.38 6.26 17.62
C PHE A 240 -13.30 5.03 17.45
N THR A 241 -12.87 3.87 17.95
CA THR A 241 -13.71 2.67 17.99
C THR A 241 -14.95 2.92 18.84
N LEU A 242 -14.81 3.42 20.07
CA LEU A 242 -15.93 3.70 20.96
C LEU A 242 -16.93 4.67 20.31
N GLY A 243 -16.44 5.76 19.73
CA GLY A 243 -17.27 6.73 19.00
C GLY A 243 -18.01 6.10 17.82
N THR A 244 -17.36 5.20 17.09
CA THR A 244 -18.00 4.43 16.01
C THR A 244 -19.13 3.54 16.53
N LEU A 245 -18.91 2.82 17.64
CA LEU A 245 -19.95 1.98 18.25
C LEU A 245 -21.15 2.79 18.75
N LEU A 246 -20.89 3.91 19.42
CA LEU A 246 -21.94 4.83 19.88
C LEU A 246 -22.76 5.38 18.70
N GLY A 247 -22.10 5.76 17.60
CA GLY A 247 -22.76 6.24 16.40
C GLY A 247 -23.57 5.18 15.64
N LEU A 248 -23.21 3.89 15.75
CA LEU A 248 -24.01 2.76 15.24
C LEU A 248 -25.26 2.50 16.11
N MET A 249 -25.24 2.92 17.37
CA MET A 249 -26.34 2.81 18.33
C MET A 249 -27.19 4.09 18.42
N ASP A 250 -27.00 5.03 17.51
CA ASP A 250 -27.69 6.33 17.48
C ASP A 250 -27.44 7.20 18.73
N ARG A 251 -26.40 6.90 19.52
CA ARG A 251 -25.97 7.64 20.72
C ARG A 251 -25.06 8.82 20.33
N ASN A 252 -25.57 9.63 19.41
CA ASN A 252 -24.79 10.68 18.75
C ASN A 252 -24.33 11.78 19.73
N GLU A 253 -25.08 12.08 20.79
CA GLU A 253 -24.65 13.06 21.80
C GLU A 253 -23.45 12.57 22.62
N GLU A 254 -23.42 11.30 22.99
CA GLU A 254 -22.27 10.72 23.70
C GLU A 254 -21.03 10.67 22.80
N ALA A 255 -21.21 10.29 21.52
CA ALA A 255 -20.16 10.34 20.54
C ALA A 255 -19.64 11.79 20.35
N LEU A 256 -20.53 12.78 20.33
CA LEU A 256 -20.17 14.19 20.22
C LEU A 256 -19.29 14.64 21.39
N GLN A 257 -19.67 14.32 22.64
CA GLN A 257 -18.88 14.68 23.82
C GLN A 257 -17.49 14.04 23.78
N LEU A 258 -17.41 12.78 23.34
CA LEU A 258 -16.15 12.08 23.17
C LEU A 258 -15.23 12.80 22.18
N PHE A 259 -15.70 13.08 20.98
CA PHE A 259 -14.87 13.70 19.93
C PHE A 259 -14.57 15.18 20.19
N LYS A 260 -15.44 15.94 20.88
CA LYS A 260 -15.12 17.31 21.32
C LYS A 260 -13.94 17.37 22.29
N LYS A 261 -13.84 16.39 23.20
CA LYS A 261 -12.67 16.26 24.07
C LYS A 261 -11.39 16.05 23.25
N PHE A 262 -11.44 15.22 22.20
CA PHE A 262 -10.31 15.00 21.29
C PHE A 262 -9.98 16.21 20.44
N GLU A 263 -10.97 16.94 19.95
CA GLU A 263 -10.75 18.20 19.24
C GLU A 263 -9.98 19.19 20.12
N GLY A 264 -10.33 19.33 21.40
CA GLY A 264 -9.59 20.18 22.33
C GLY A 264 -8.12 19.76 22.55
N GLN A 265 -7.82 18.46 22.41
CA GLN A 265 -6.44 17.93 22.53
C GLN A 265 -5.68 17.95 21.20
N THR A 266 -6.39 17.81 20.09
CA THR A 266 -5.83 17.67 18.73
C THR A 266 -6.63 18.54 17.74
N PRO A 267 -6.51 19.88 17.81
CA PRO A 267 -7.42 20.81 17.10
C PRO A 267 -7.32 20.80 15.57
N ASN A 268 -6.36 20.06 15.01
CA ASN A 268 -6.13 19.95 13.57
C ASN A 268 -6.23 18.49 13.08
N ASP A 269 -6.75 17.56 13.89
CA ASP A 269 -6.90 16.16 13.47
C ASP A 269 -8.09 16.02 12.51
N HIS A 270 -7.76 15.76 11.25
CA HIS A 270 -8.73 15.57 10.17
C HIS A 270 -9.77 14.49 10.48
N ASN A 271 -9.36 13.35 11.05
CA ASN A 271 -10.29 12.25 11.33
C ASN A 271 -11.27 12.63 12.44
N VAL A 272 -10.81 13.42 13.42
CA VAL A 272 -11.66 13.93 14.51
C VAL A 272 -12.72 14.86 13.93
N HIS A 273 -12.31 15.81 13.07
CA HIS A 273 -13.27 16.69 12.41
C HIS A 273 -14.21 15.94 11.46
N GLN A 274 -13.74 14.89 10.76
CA GLN A 274 -14.61 14.08 9.89
C GLN A 274 -15.72 13.43 10.71
N LYS A 275 -15.37 12.86 11.87
CA LYS A 275 -16.36 12.28 12.78
C LYS A 275 -17.28 13.33 13.39
N LEU A 276 -16.78 14.50 13.77
CA LEU A 276 -17.61 15.60 14.26
C LEU A 276 -18.60 16.07 13.20
N ALA A 277 -18.19 16.16 11.93
CA ALA A 277 -19.07 16.50 10.82
C ALA A 277 -20.21 15.49 10.67
N GLU A 278 -19.89 14.19 10.61
CA GLU A 278 -20.87 13.10 10.54
C GLU A 278 -21.87 13.13 11.72
N ILE A 279 -21.37 13.39 12.94
CA ILE A 279 -22.20 13.44 14.14
C ILE A 279 -23.11 14.67 14.13
N HIS A 280 -22.59 15.85 13.76
CA HIS A 280 -23.39 17.07 13.67
C HIS A 280 -24.48 16.96 12.60
N GLU A 281 -24.19 16.32 11.47
CA GLU A 281 -25.17 16.04 10.43
C GLU A 281 -26.31 15.15 10.97
N LYS A 282 -25.98 14.05 11.64
CA LYS A 282 -26.97 13.17 12.29
C LYS A 282 -27.82 13.87 13.36
N LEU A 283 -27.26 14.87 14.04
CA LEU A 283 -27.95 15.68 15.04
C LEU A 283 -28.73 16.86 14.44
N GLY A 284 -28.73 17.03 13.11
CA GLY A 284 -29.43 18.13 12.43
C GLY A 284 -28.73 19.49 12.50
N ASN A 285 -27.47 19.53 12.93
CA ASN A 285 -26.68 20.76 13.07
C ASN A 285 -25.88 21.06 11.79
N ALA A 286 -26.57 21.42 10.71
CA ALA A 286 -25.96 21.55 9.37
C ALA A 286 -24.79 22.54 9.29
N GLU A 287 -24.84 23.66 10.03
CA GLU A 287 -23.76 24.66 10.02
C GLU A 287 -22.48 24.13 10.66
N LEU A 288 -22.58 23.52 11.84
CA LEU A 288 -21.45 22.88 12.52
C LEU A 288 -20.93 21.67 11.75
N ALA A 289 -21.84 20.90 11.13
CA ALA A 289 -21.45 19.81 10.25
C ALA A 289 -20.57 20.32 9.11
N LYS A 290 -20.96 21.42 8.46
CA LYS A 290 -20.19 22.07 7.39
C LYS A 290 -18.88 22.67 7.89
N GLU A 291 -18.86 23.32 9.05
CA GLU A 291 -17.63 23.85 9.65
C GLU A 291 -16.63 22.73 9.91
N HIS A 292 -17.07 21.67 10.58
CA HIS A 292 -16.23 20.50 10.79
C HIS A 292 -15.91 19.79 9.49
N GLN A 293 -16.80 19.78 8.50
CA GLN A 293 -16.49 19.23 7.18
C GLN A 293 -15.37 20.02 6.50
N GLN A 294 -15.30 21.35 6.65
CA GLN A 294 -14.20 22.18 6.14
C GLN A 294 -12.90 21.97 6.91
N LYS A 295 -12.96 21.77 8.24
CA LYS A 295 -11.78 21.40 9.03
C LYS A 295 -11.34 19.95 8.77
N ALA A 296 -12.31 19.10 8.47
CA ALA A 296 -12.17 17.74 8.01
C ALA A 296 -11.93 17.68 6.51
N GLU A 297 -11.94 18.78 5.76
CA GLU A 297 -11.60 18.72 4.35
C GLU A 297 -10.09 18.55 4.36
N PRO A 298 -9.59 17.36 4.00
CA PRO A 298 -8.17 17.26 3.86
C PRO A 298 -7.93 17.97 2.53
N VAL A 299 -7.31 19.17 2.43
CA VAL A 299 -6.90 19.80 1.13
C VAL A 299 -7.75 19.25 -0.03
N PRO A 300 -7.39 18.32 -0.94
CA PRO A 300 -8.40 17.27 -1.30
C PRO A 300 -7.86 15.82 -1.23
N VAL A 301 -8.54 14.90 -0.51
CA VAL A 301 -8.28 13.43 -0.59
C VAL A 301 -9.42 12.86 -1.43
N LEU A 302 -9.09 12.41 -2.63
CA LEU A 302 -9.86 11.41 -3.35
C LEU A 302 -9.41 10.04 -2.85
N ILE A 303 -10.31 9.27 -2.23
CA ILE A 303 -10.06 7.86 -1.94
C ILE A 303 -10.21 7.10 -3.26
N GLY A 304 -9.11 6.48 -3.70
CA GLY A 304 -9.08 5.57 -4.84
C GLY A 304 -8.41 6.18 -6.07
N ASN A 305 -7.11 5.94 -6.23
CA ASN A 305 -6.37 6.05 -7.50
C ASN A 305 -6.45 7.37 -8.30
N HIS A 306 -6.88 8.50 -7.74
CA HIS A 306 -6.87 9.77 -8.46
C HIS A 306 -6.34 10.92 -7.58
N LYS A 307 -5.39 11.67 -8.14
CA LYS A 307 -4.62 12.77 -7.57
C LYS A 307 -5.51 13.98 -7.20
N PRO A 308 -5.04 14.83 -6.27
CA PRO A 308 -4.82 16.22 -6.70
C PRO A 308 -3.52 16.78 -6.10
N ALA A 309 -2.46 15.98 -6.21
CA ALA A 309 -1.18 16.54 -6.56
C ALA A 309 -1.38 17.17 -7.95
N LEU A 310 -1.06 18.46 -8.13
CA LEU A 310 -1.19 19.27 -9.36
C LEU A 310 -1.42 18.43 -10.64
N ALA A 311 -2.43 18.77 -11.46
CA ALA A 311 -2.70 18.01 -12.68
C ALA A 311 -1.48 17.96 -13.60
N LEU A 312 -1.23 16.79 -14.22
CA LEU A 312 -0.17 16.68 -15.23
C LEU A 312 -0.39 17.72 -16.34
N GLY A 313 0.70 18.26 -16.87
CA GLY A 313 0.67 19.32 -17.87
C GLY A 313 0.28 20.70 -17.32
N LYS A 314 0.32 20.90 -15.99
CA LYS A 314 0.13 22.22 -15.37
C LYS A 314 1.44 22.76 -14.77
N PRO A 315 1.64 24.09 -14.80
CA PRO A 315 2.78 24.71 -14.13
C PRO A 315 2.78 24.43 -12.64
N VAL A 316 3.94 24.05 -12.10
CA VAL A 316 4.13 23.89 -10.66
C VAL A 316 4.23 25.26 -10.01
N PRO A 317 3.37 25.58 -9.01
CA PRO A 317 3.49 26.83 -8.27
C PRO A 317 4.91 26.97 -7.72
N ASN A 318 5.45 28.19 -7.67
CA ASN A 318 6.78 28.39 -7.10
C ASN A 318 6.76 28.19 -5.57
N PHE A 319 7.90 27.81 -4.99
CA PHE A 319 8.14 27.91 -3.55
C PHE A 319 9.46 28.64 -3.31
N THR A 320 9.59 29.25 -2.15
CA THR A 320 10.86 29.81 -1.64
C THR A 320 11.12 29.25 -0.26
N ALA A 321 12.34 28.78 -0.02
CA ALA A 321 12.75 28.22 1.26
C ALA A 321 14.23 28.44 1.51
N THR A 322 14.68 27.98 2.68
CA THR A 322 16.09 27.80 2.99
C THR A 322 16.38 26.31 2.93
N ASP A 323 17.43 25.93 2.21
CA ASP A 323 17.88 24.54 2.19
C ASP A 323 18.55 24.15 3.51
N LEU A 324 18.88 22.87 3.63
CA LEU A 324 19.51 22.28 4.79
C LEU A 324 20.89 22.91 5.09
N ASP A 325 21.55 23.54 4.13
CA ASP A 325 22.85 24.20 4.33
C ASP A 325 22.72 25.71 4.60
N GLY A 326 21.50 26.19 4.84
CA GLY A 326 21.23 27.60 5.17
C GLY A 326 21.19 28.53 3.95
N LYS A 327 21.19 27.99 2.73
CA LYS A 327 21.16 28.78 1.49
C LYS A 327 19.74 28.93 0.96
N PRO A 328 19.36 30.10 0.41
CA PRO A 328 18.06 30.28 -0.21
C PRO A 328 17.89 29.34 -1.41
N ILE A 329 16.69 28.80 -1.58
CA ILE A 329 16.31 27.93 -2.69
C ILE A 329 14.89 28.25 -3.14
N SER A 330 14.67 28.28 -4.46
CA SER A 330 13.33 28.35 -5.04
C SER A 330 13.18 27.37 -6.20
N LEU A 331 11.94 26.99 -6.53
CA LEU A 331 11.70 26.12 -7.70
C LEU A 331 11.97 26.86 -9.01
N GLU A 332 11.73 28.18 -9.02
CA GLU A 332 11.93 29.04 -10.19
C GLU A 332 13.41 29.15 -10.60
N GLU A 333 14.35 29.08 -9.64
CA GLU A 333 15.80 29.01 -9.91
C GLU A 333 16.20 27.80 -10.77
N TYR A 334 15.36 26.78 -10.86
CA TYR A 334 15.62 25.56 -11.61
C TYR A 334 14.95 25.57 -13.00
N ARG A 335 14.32 26.67 -13.42
CA ARG A 335 13.83 26.79 -14.81
C ARG A 335 14.97 26.57 -15.81
N GLY A 336 14.66 25.91 -16.92
CA GLY A 336 15.64 25.45 -17.90
C GLY A 336 16.24 24.07 -17.60
N LYS A 337 15.99 23.49 -16.41
CA LYS A 337 16.36 22.12 -16.05
C LYS A 337 15.13 21.24 -15.93
N VAL A 338 15.30 19.95 -16.19
CA VAL A 338 14.34 18.92 -15.75
C VAL A 338 14.59 18.68 -14.26
N VAL A 339 13.56 18.76 -13.43
CA VAL A 339 13.69 18.68 -11.97
C VAL A 339 12.88 17.54 -11.42
N LEU A 340 13.50 16.66 -10.63
CA LEU A 340 12.78 15.78 -9.73
C LEU A 340 12.60 16.49 -8.37
N LEU A 341 11.38 16.91 -8.08
CA LEU A 341 11.00 17.39 -6.76
C LEU A 341 10.54 16.18 -5.93
N ASP A 342 11.42 15.70 -5.05
CA ASP A 342 11.22 14.44 -4.32
C ASP A 342 10.77 14.69 -2.88
N PHE A 343 9.52 14.36 -2.57
CA PHE A 343 9.02 14.39 -1.20
C PHE A 343 9.25 13.04 -0.52
N TRP A 344 10.09 13.04 0.51
CA TRP A 344 10.62 11.81 1.09
C TRP A 344 10.96 11.96 2.58
N ALA A 345 11.41 10.89 3.22
CA ALA A 345 11.97 10.93 4.57
C ALA A 345 12.84 9.69 4.86
N VAL A 346 13.75 9.78 5.82
CA VAL A 346 14.61 8.65 6.24
C VAL A 346 13.79 7.50 6.84
N TRP A 347 12.69 7.80 7.51
CA TRP A 347 11.79 6.79 8.08
C TRP A 347 10.86 6.13 7.04
N CYS A 348 10.83 6.63 5.80
CA CYS A 348 10.03 6.08 4.71
C CYS A 348 10.77 4.93 4.02
N GLY A 349 10.48 3.68 4.41
CA GLY A 349 11.09 2.48 3.84
C GLY A 349 11.12 2.43 2.30
N PRO A 350 9.99 2.67 1.60
CA PRO A 350 9.99 2.71 0.13
C PRO A 350 10.83 3.84 -0.48
N CYS A 351 10.94 5.00 0.19
CA CYS A 351 11.78 6.11 -0.26
C CYS A 351 13.26 5.72 -0.21
N ILE A 352 13.69 5.12 0.91
CA ILE A 352 15.07 4.63 1.09
C ILE A 352 15.40 3.51 0.10
N ALA A 353 14.46 2.62 -0.20
CA ALA A 353 14.64 1.56 -1.18
C ALA A 353 14.84 2.08 -2.62
N GLU A 354 14.27 3.25 -2.94
CA GLU A 354 14.36 3.89 -4.26
C GLU A 354 15.62 4.76 -4.41
N MET A 355 16.21 5.22 -3.30
CA MET A 355 17.35 6.14 -3.28
C MET A 355 18.55 5.70 -4.14
N PRO A 356 18.96 4.40 -4.18
CA PRO A 356 20.03 3.97 -5.06
C PRO A 356 19.73 4.19 -6.56
N ASN A 357 18.48 4.02 -6.96
CA ASN A 357 18.06 4.27 -8.33
C ASN A 357 18.03 5.78 -8.65
N VAL A 358 17.53 6.60 -7.71
CA VAL A 358 17.54 8.07 -7.84
C VAL A 358 18.97 8.60 -8.00
N LYS A 359 19.90 8.13 -7.17
CA LYS A 359 21.33 8.46 -7.28
C LYS A 359 21.91 8.09 -8.63
N LYS A 360 21.67 6.87 -9.10
CA LYS A 360 22.14 6.41 -10.42
C LYS A 360 21.68 7.35 -11.53
N VAL A 361 20.40 7.71 -11.54
CA VAL A 361 19.82 8.60 -12.57
C VAL A 361 20.41 10.02 -12.43
N TYR A 362 20.51 10.55 -11.22
CA TYR A 362 21.16 11.84 -10.99
C TYR A 362 22.58 11.87 -11.52
N ASP A 363 23.41 10.89 -11.15
CA ASP A 363 24.81 10.84 -11.58
C ASP A 363 24.98 10.71 -13.09
N THR A 364 24.01 10.09 -13.76
CA THR A 364 24.04 9.91 -15.21
C THR A 364 23.65 11.21 -15.94
N TYR A 365 22.63 11.94 -15.47
CA TYR A 365 22.00 13.02 -16.25
C TYR A 365 22.18 14.43 -15.66
N LYS A 366 22.83 14.58 -14.49
CA LYS A 366 23.02 15.90 -13.84
C LYS A 366 23.71 16.93 -14.74
N ASP A 367 24.64 16.49 -15.58
CA ASP A 367 25.38 17.34 -16.52
C ASP A 367 24.61 17.58 -17.83
N GLU A 368 23.49 16.89 -18.06
CA GLU A 368 22.62 17.03 -19.23
C GLU A 368 21.41 17.96 -18.97
N GLY A 369 21.37 18.60 -17.79
CA GLY A 369 20.30 19.51 -17.39
C GLY A 369 19.19 18.85 -16.56
N PHE A 370 19.47 17.73 -15.90
CA PHE A 370 18.61 17.16 -14.86
C PHE A 370 19.10 17.59 -13.47
N ASP A 371 18.18 17.82 -12.54
CA ASP A 371 18.52 18.12 -11.14
C ASP A 371 17.45 17.59 -10.19
N ILE A 372 17.76 17.57 -8.89
CA ILE A 372 16.85 17.07 -7.86
C ILE A 372 16.76 18.10 -6.74
N ILE A 373 15.54 18.28 -6.23
CA ILE A 373 15.31 18.97 -4.96
C ILE A 373 14.59 18.00 -4.04
N GLY A 374 15.24 17.62 -2.94
CA GLY A 374 14.59 16.82 -1.92
C GLY A 374 13.81 17.70 -0.95
N ILE A 375 12.56 17.35 -0.68
CA ILE A 375 11.75 17.94 0.38
C ILE A 375 11.58 16.88 1.47
N SER A 376 12.35 17.00 2.55
CA SER A 376 12.33 16.04 3.64
C SER A 376 11.15 16.29 4.59
N LEU A 377 10.43 15.21 4.90
CA LEU A 377 9.40 15.13 5.95
C LEU A 377 9.97 14.47 7.22
N ASP A 378 11.28 14.47 7.41
CA ASP A 378 11.87 14.14 8.70
C ASP A 378 11.54 15.22 9.75
N THR A 379 11.63 14.84 11.01
CA THR A 379 11.52 15.75 12.17
C THR A 379 12.83 15.84 12.95
N ASN A 380 13.85 15.07 12.57
CA ASN A 380 15.17 15.04 13.19
C ASN A 380 16.21 15.37 12.12
N GLU A 381 16.89 16.51 12.28
CA GLU A 381 17.87 17.01 11.32
C GLU A 381 19.14 16.17 11.30
N ASP A 382 19.65 15.78 12.46
CA ASP A 382 20.90 15.00 12.58
C ASP A 382 20.78 13.69 11.83
N ARG A 383 19.67 12.97 12.02
CA ARG A 383 19.39 11.72 11.31
C ARG A 383 19.32 11.91 9.80
N LEU A 384 18.73 13.02 9.34
CA LEU A 384 18.69 13.35 7.92
C LEU A 384 20.11 13.59 7.39
N ARG A 385 20.90 14.43 8.07
CA ARG A 385 22.29 14.74 7.69
C ARG A 385 23.18 13.50 7.68
N ASP A 386 23.07 12.64 8.69
CA ASP A 386 23.81 11.39 8.77
C ASP A 386 23.48 10.50 7.57
N TYR A 387 22.19 10.32 7.26
CA TYR A 387 21.77 9.52 6.10
C TYR A 387 22.28 10.11 4.78
N LEU A 388 22.17 11.43 4.59
CA LEU A 388 22.67 12.12 3.38
C LEU A 388 24.18 11.91 3.20
N LYS A 389 24.95 12.00 4.29
CA LYS A 389 26.39 11.79 4.30
C LYS A 389 26.77 10.33 4.07
N GLU A 390 26.15 9.40 4.77
CA GLU A 390 26.41 7.95 4.64
C GLU A 390 26.09 7.43 3.23
N ASN A 391 25.12 8.06 2.57
CA ASN A 391 24.67 7.66 1.25
C ASN A 391 25.13 8.62 0.15
N ASP A 392 26.11 9.49 0.39
CA ASP A 392 26.66 10.45 -0.57
C ASP A 392 25.57 11.11 -1.45
N ILE A 393 24.56 11.71 -0.84
CA ILE A 393 23.45 12.36 -1.54
C ILE A 393 23.82 13.83 -1.80
N PRO A 394 24.07 14.23 -3.07
CA PRO A 394 24.70 15.51 -3.38
C PRO A 394 23.71 16.66 -3.66
N TRP A 395 22.44 16.36 -3.92
CA TRP A 395 21.45 17.38 -4.28
C TRP A 395 20.87 18.08 -3.06
N ARG A 396 20.33 19.28 -3.27
CA ARG A 396 19.86 20.15 -2.20
C ARG A 396 18.62 19.56 -1.54
N GLN A 397 18.55 19.72 -0.22
CA GLN A 397 17.46 19.24 0.62
C GLN A 397 16.81 20.42 1.32
N VAL A 398 15.48 20.47 1.33
CA VAL A 398 14.72 21.38 2.20
C VAL A 398 14.19 20.56 3.37
N PHE A 399 14.46 21.04 4.57
CA PHE A 399 14.02 20.42 5.82
C PHE A 399 13.41 21.49 6.71
N SER A 400 12.18 21.28 7.16
CA SER A 400 11.50 22.21 8.06
C SER A 400 11.37 21.70 9.49
N GLY A 401 11.75 20.44 9.77
CA GLY A 401 11.55 19.77 11.05
C GLY A 401 10.09 19.51 11.45
N LYS A 402 9.14 19.77 10.55
CA LYS A 402 7.68 19.74 10.83
C LYS A 402 6.98 18.49 10.30
N GLY A 403 7.71 17.55 9.69
CA GLY A 403 7.13 16.36 9.07
C GLY A 403 6.00 16.69 8.09
N TRP A 404 4.82 16.10 8.29
CA TRP A 404 3.62 16.36 7.49
C TRP A 404 3.10 17.81 7.55
N GLN A 405 3.56 18.61 8.52
CA GLN A 405 3.27 20.05 8.59
C GLN A 405 4.34 20.91 7.88
N SER A 406 5.18 20.32 7.02
CA SER A 406 6.08 21.07 6.15
C SER A 406 5.31 22.07 5.28
N PRO A 407 5.67 23.37 5.26
CA PRO A 407 4.95 24.37 4.47
C PRO A 407 4.87 24.02 2.98
N ILE A 408 5.96 23.49 2.40
CA ILE A 408 6.03 23.09 1.00
C ILE A 408 5.16 21.85 0.75
N ALA A 409 5.21 20.85 1.64
CA ALA A 409 4.36 19.67 1.53
C ALA A 409 2.86 20.03 1.59
N GLN A 410 2.50 20.96 2.48
CA GLN A 410 1.12 21.47 2.59
C GLN A 410 0.71 22.27 1.35
N GLN A 411 1.57 23.16 0.87
CA GLN A 411 1.34 23.95 -0.34
C GLN A 411 0.98 23.06 -1.53
N TYR A 412 1.66 21.93 -1.68
CA TYR A 412 1.45 20.99 -2.79
C TYR A 412 0.46 19.85 -2.48
N GLY A 413 -0.17 19.87 -1.29
CA GLY A 413 -1.15 18.86 -0.90
C GLY A 413 -0.58 17.44 -0.75
N ILE A 414 0.71 17.31 -0.42
CA ILE A 414 1.40 16.01 -0.27
C ILE A 414 0.89 15.30 0.99
N ARG A 415 0.42 14.05 0.82
CA ARG A 415 -0.26 13.25 1.87
C ARG A 415 0.25 11.83 2.02
N ALA A 416 1.12 11.42 1.11
CA ALA A 416 1.80 10.15 1.12
C ALA A 416 3.19 10.39 0.54
N ILE A 417 4.17 9.65 1.06
CA ILE A 417 5.52 9.57 0.51
C ILE A 417 5.85 8.09 0.27
N PRO A 418 6.65 7.75 -0.76
CA PRO A 418 7.32 8.66 -1.70
C PRO A 418 6.34 9.37 -2.64
N ALA A 419 6.60 10.64 -2.94
CA ALA A 419 5.84 11.41 -3.92
C ALA A 419 6.79 12.13 -4.89
N PRO A 420 7.41 11.41 -5.84
CA PRO A 420 8.36 12.00 -6.79
C PRO A 420 7.62 12.78 -7.88
N TRP A 421 7.85 14.09 -7.98
CA TRP A 421 7.29 14.93 -9.03
C TRP A 421 8.37 15.26 -10.05
N LEU A 422 8.20 14.81 -11.29
CA LEU A 422 9.07 15.19 -12.38
C LEU A 422 8.50 16.42 -13.10
N ILE A 423 9.32 17.45 -13.20
CA ILE A 423 8.99 18.76 -13.72
C ILE A 423 9.90 19.02 -14.92
N ASP A 424 9.33 19.49 -16.03
CA ASP A 424 10.11 19.85 -17.22
C ASP A 424 10.79 21.23 -17.09
N ARG A 425 11.51 21.62 -18.15
CA ARG A 425 12.31 22.85 -18.20
C ARG A 425 11.48 24.13 -18.06
N ASP A 426 10.20 24.09 -18.47
CA ASP A 426 9.28 25.23 -18.35
C ASP A 426 8.61 25.30 -16.97
N GLY A 427 8.87 24.31 -16.11
CA GLY A 427 8.26 24.21 -14.81
C GLY A 427 6.91 23.53 -14.80
N THR A 428 6.60 22.76 -15.83
CA THR A 428 5.35 22.00 -15.93
C THR A 428 5.53 20.62 -15.33
N LEU A 429 4.55 20.17 -14.55
CA LEU A 429 4.57 18.84 -13.99
C LEU A 429 4.26 17.80 -15.06
N ILE A 430 5.22 16.93 -15.35
CA ILE A 430 5.11 15.90 -16.39
C ILE A 430 4.92 14.49 -15.83
N SER A 431 5.29 14.23 -14.56
CA SER A 431 4.99 12.94 -13.90
C SER A 431 4.90 13.08 -12.38
N GLN A 432 4.14 12.17 -11.76
CA GLN A 432 4.14 11.96 -10.30
C GLN A 432 4.45 10.50 -9.92
N GLU A 433 4.91 9.72 -10.90
CA GLU A 433 5.25 8.30 -10.77
C GLU A 433 6.71 8.07 -11.23
N ALA A 434 7.55 9.09 -11.16
CA ALA A 434 8.95 9.05 -11.57
C ALA A 434 9.81 8.25 -10.57
N ARG A 435 9.64 6.93 -10.58
CA ARG A 435 10.33 5.97 -9.70
C ARG A 435 10.53 4.62 -10.38
N GLY A 436 11.36 3.77 -9.79
CA GLY A 436 11.73 2.47 -10.31
C GLY A 436 12.21 2.57 -11.76
N LYS A 437 11.77 1.64 -12.60
CA LYS A 437 12.16 1.63 -14.03
C LYS A 437 11.65 2.85 -14.81
N ALA A 438 10.60 3.52 -14.34
CA ALA A 438 10.04 4.66 -15.05
C ALA A 438 10.87 5.94 -14.90
N LEU A 439 11.61 6.09 -13.79
CA LEU A 439 12.36 7.32 -13.49
C LEU A 439 13.34 7.69 -14.61
N GLU A 440 14.26 6.79 -14.95
CA GLU A 440 15.29 7.03 -15.95
C GLU A 440 14.69 7.37 -17.32
N GLN A 441 13.67 6.60 -17.74
CA GLN A 441 13.01 6.83 -19.03
C GLN A 441 12.32 8.20 -19.08
N LEU A 442 11.60 8.58 -18.02
CA LEU A 442 10.91 9.86 -17.95
C LEU A 442 11.89 11.04 -17.94
N VAL A 443 13.03 10.92 -17.25
CA VAL A 443 14.10 11.93 -17.27
C VAL A 443 14.67 12.07 -18.68
N VAL A 444 15.02 10.96 -19.33
CA VAL A 444 15.54 10.97 -20.69
C VAL A 444 14.56 11.60 -21.69
N ASP A 445 13.27 11.30 -21.57
CA ASP A 445 12.27 11.86 -22.47
C ASP A 445 12.05 13.35 -22.22
N ALA A 446 12.05 13.78 -20.96
CA ALA A 446 11.98 15.19 -20.58
C ALA A 446 13.22 15.99 -21.02
N LEU A 447 14.38 15.35 -21.13
CA LEU A 447 15.62 16.01 -21.58
C LEU A 447 15.67 16.19 -23.11
N LYS A 448 14.91 15.41 -23.88
CA LYS A 448 14.86 15.50 -25.36
C LYS A 448 13.89 16.54 -25.89
N GLY A 449 12.82 16.82 -25.14
CA GLY A 449 11.85 17.89 -25.42
C GLY A 449 12.31 19.23 -24.88
#